data_AF-A0A502SF78-F1
#
_entry.id   AF-A0A502SF78-F1
#
_cell.length_a   1.000
_cell.length_b   1.000
_cell.length_c   1.000
_cell.angle_alpha   90.00
_cell.angle_beta   90.00
_cell.angle_gamma   90.00
#
_symmetry.space_group_name_H-M   'P 1'
#
loop_
_entity.id
_entity.type
_entity.pdbx_description
1 polymer ?
#
loop_
_entity_poly.entity_id
_entity_poly.type
_entity_poly.pdbx_seq_one_letter_code
_entity_poly.pdbx_strand_id
1 'polypeptide(L)'
;MTHYPRSTASIGGHPIHPMLIPFPIAFFVATFFCDLIFWRTGNPGWVSGSLWLLGAGLIMAALAAVAGLTDVLGDNQIRNLQDAWLHAGGNVLVVLIQLYNWYSRYAHGDAAVIPVGLALSLLVVLILLFTGWKGWEMVYRHHVGVADSPDERR
;
A
#
# COMPACT_ATOMS: atom_id res chain seq x y z
N MET A 1 -7.50 30.45 -12.63
CA MET A 1 -7.45 29.94 -11.24
C MET A 1 -6.96 28.51 -11.32
N THR A 2 -5.68 28.28 -11.02
CA THR A 2 -5.11 26.93 -10.93
C THR A 2 -5.61 26.32 -9.62
N HIS A 3 -6.51 25.36 -9.72
CA HIS A 3 -7.02 24.65 -8.56
C HIS A 3 -6.19 23.37 -8.38
N TYR A 4 -5.63 23.14 -7.18
CA TYR A 4 -4.89 21.90 -6.92
C TYR A 4 -5.85 20.70 -6.87
N PRO A 5 -5.37 19.48 -7.23
CA PRO A 5 -6.19 18.27 -7.18
C PRO A 5 -6.57 17.93 -5.73
N ARG A 6 -7.87 17.77 -5.46
CA ARG A 6 -8.37 17.53 -4.09
C ARG A 6 -8.65 16.04 -3.84
N SER A 7 -8.23 15.56 -2.67
CA SER A 7 -8.71 14.26 -2.17
C SER A 7 -10.20 14.39 -1.84
N THR A 8 -11.01 13.56 -2.49
CA THR A 8 -12.47 13.55 -2.34
C THR A 8 -12.87 12.81 -1.05
N ALA A 9 -12.09 11.80 -0.65
CA ALA A 9 -12.26 11.12 0.63
C ALA A 9 -11.48 11.82 1.74
N SER A 10 -12.16 12.74 2.45
CA SER A 10 -11.58 13.45 3.61
C SER A 10 -12.50 13.42 4.85
N ILE A 11 -11.89 13.42 6.03
CA ILE A 11 -12.57 13.62 7.33
C ILE A 11 -11.94 14.84 7.99
N GLY A 12 -12.76 15.84 8.32
CA GLY A 12 -12.27 17.08 8.94
C GLY A 12 -11.25 17.85 8.09
N GLY A 13 -11.28 17.69 6.75
CA GLY A 13 -10.33 18.31 5.83
C GLY A 13 -9.01 17.54 5.67
N HIS A 14 -8.85 16.39 6.33
CA HIS A 14 -7.68 15.55 6.17
C HIS A 14 -7.94 14.38 5.21
N PRO A 15 -7.05 14.12 4.23
CA PRO A 15 -7.25 13.08 3.24
C PRO A 15 -7.11 11.69 3.89
N ILE A 16 -8.11 10.83 3.70
CA ILE A 16 -8.16 9.50 4.34
C ILE A 16 -7.14 8.56 3.72
N HIS A 17 -6.97 8.62 2.39
CA HIS A 17 -6.09 7.72 1.67
C HIS A 17 -4.63 7.76 2.18
N PRO A 18 -3.97 8.93 2.33
CA PRO A 18 -2.64 9.05 2.92
C PRO A 18 -2.54 8.60 4.39
N MET A 19 -3.63 8.64 5.15
CA MET A 19 -3.64 8.11 6.52
C MET A 19 -3.62 6.59 6.57
N LEU A 20 -4.24 5.93 5.58
CA LEU A 20 -4.36 4.47 5.55
C LEU A 20 -3.15 3.77 4.95
N ILE A 21 -2.47 4.38 3.97
CA ILE A 21 -1.33 3.79 3.26
C ILE A 21 -0.17 3.31 4.15
N PRO A 22 0.20 3.98 5.26
CA PRO A 22 1.32 3.53 6.09
C PRO A 22 1.12 2.13 6.72
N PHE A 23 -0.13 1.75 7.01
CA PHE A 23 -0.46 0.47 7.65
C PHE A 23 -0.13 -0.76 6.78
N PRO A 24 -0.65 -0.90 5.54
CA PRO A 24 -0.31 -2.03 4.69
C PRO A 24 1.19 -2.08 4.39
N ILE A 25 1.85 -0.93 4.21
CA ILE A 25 3.30 -0.87 4.01
C ILE A 25 4.03 -1.48 5.21
N ALA A 26 3.73 -1.00 6.43
CA ALA A 26 4.35 -1.51 7.64
C ALA A 26 4.12 -3.01 7.84
N PHE A 27 2.90 -3.50 7.61
CA PHE A 27 2.57 -4.91 7.79
C PHE A 27 3.23 -5.83 6.75
N PHE A 28 3.29 -5.43 5.49
CA PHE A 28 3.96 -6.22 4.45
C PHE A 28 5.49 -6.21 4.60
N VAL A 29 6.08 -5.08 5.00
CA VAL A 29 7.51 -5.01 5.32
C VAL A 29 7.83 -5.86 6.56
N ALA A 30 7.02 -5.79 7.61
CA ALA A 30 7.19 -6.62 8.80
C ALA A 30 7.07 -8.12 8.46
N THR A 31 6.17 -8.50 7.56
CA THR A 31 6.04 -9.88 7.06
C THR A 31 7.36 -10.38 6.46
N PHE A 32 8.02 -9.59 5.62
CA PHE A 32 9.33 -9.93 5.06
C PHE A 32 10.39 -10.17 6.15
N PHE A 33 10.42 -9.34 7.19
CA PHE A 33 11.32 -9.56 8.32
C PHE A 33 10.97 -10.81 9.13
N CYS A 34 9.68 -11.10 9.35
CA CYS A 34 9.27 -12.36 9.98
C CYS A 34 9.75 -13.57 9.17
N ASP A 35 9.65 -13.52 7.84
CA ASP A 35 10.13 -14.60 6.96
C ASP A 35 11.64 -14.77 7.04
N LEU A 36 12.38 -13.66 7.09
CA LEU A 36 13.84 -13.67 7.23
C LEU A 36 14.26 -14.28 8.57
N ILE A 37 13.56 -13.94 9.65
CA ILE A 37 13.85 -14.50 10.98
C ILE A 37 13.44 -15.98 11.03
N PHE A 38 12.31 -16.36 10.45
CA PHE A 38 11.91 -17.76 10.32
C PHE A 38 12.96 -18.58 9.56
N TRP A 39 13.43 -18.07 8.42
CA TRP A 39 14.47 -18.72 7.62
C TRP A 39 15.76 -18.98 8.43
N ARG A 40 16.09 -18.07 9.36
CA ARG A 40 17.29 -18.18 10.21
C ARG A 40 17.10 -19.03 11.45
N THR A 41 15.90 -19.02 12.04
CA THR A 41 15.66 -19.59 13.38
C THR A 41 14.85 -20.88 13.34
N GLY A 42 14.11 -21.15 12.26
CA GLY A 42 13.15 -22.24 12.17
C GLY A 42 11.96 -22.14 13.13
N ASN A 43 11.81 -21.03 13.86
CA ASN A 43 10.77 -20.91 14.89
C ASN A 43 9.40 -20.62 14.26
N PRO A 44 8.42 -21.54 14.37
CA PRO A 44 7.11 -21.42 13.73
C PRO A 44 6.26 -20.25 14.25
N GLY A 45 6.61 -19.66 15.41
CA GLY A 45 5.93 -18.46 15.92
C GLY A 45 6.00 -17.28 14.96
N TRP A 46 7.09 -17.16 14.18
CA TRP A 46 7.23 -16.14 13.14
C TRP A 46 6.30 -16.38 11.95
N VAL A 47 5.99 -17.65 11.64
CA VAL A 47 5.01 -18.01 10.60
C VAL A 47 3.62 -17.56 11.04
N SER A 48 3.22 -17.86 12.28
CA SER A 48 1.93 -17.39 12.81
C SER A 48 1.83 -15.87 12.84
N GLY A 49 2.88 -15.16 13.30
CA GLY A 49 2.91 -13.70 13.31
C GLY A 49 2.77 -13.10 11.91
N SER A 50 3.52 -13.64 10.94
CA SER A 50 3.48 -13.20 9.55
C SER A 50 2.11 -13.42 8.88
N LEU A 51 1.40 -14.50 9.23
CA LEU A 51 0.06 -14.79 8.72
C LEU A 51 -0.95 -13.72 9.16
N TRP A 52 -0.89 -13.30 10.43
CA TRP A 52 -1.73 -12.22 10.96
C TRP A 52 -1.37 -10.86 10.35
N LEU A 53 -0.08 -10.57 10.19
CA LEU A 53 0.40 -9.35 9.52
C LEU A 53 -0.08 -9.26 8.07
N LEU A 54 0.00 -10.35 7.31
CA LEU A 54 -0.53 -10.42 5.95
C LEU A 54 -2.04 -10.16 5.92
N GLY A 55 -2.80 -10.80 6.81
CA GLY A 55 -4.26 -10.59 6.90
C GLY A 55 -4.62 -9.13 7.22
N ALA A 56 -3.98 -8.54 8.23
CA ALA A 56 -4.17 -7.14 8.60
C ALA A 56 -3.74 -6.19 7.48
N GLY A 57 -2.62 -6.48 6.82
CA GLY A 57 -2.12 -5.75 5.65
C GLY A 57 -3.12 -5.74 4.50
N LEU A 58 -3.72 -6.88 4.18
CA LEU A 58 -4.73 -6.99 3.12
C LEU A 58 -5.99 -6.19 3.45
N ILE A 59 -6.47 -6.24 4.70
CA ILE A 59 -7.62 -5.45 5.14
C ILE A 59 -7.33 -3.95 4.99
N MET A 60 -6.18 -3.49 5.50
CA MET A 60 -5.82 -2.08 5.42
C MET A 60 -5.54 -1.62 3.98
N ALA A 61 -4.97 -2.49 3.14
CA ALA A 61 -4.78 -2.22 1.72
C ALA A 61 -6.12 -2.08 0.99
N ALA A 62 -7.11 -2.91 1.31
CA ALA A 62 -8.46 -2.79 0.74
C ALA A 62 -9.11 -1.46 1.12
N LEU A 63 -9.05 -1.06 2.39
CA LEU A 63 -9.55 0.24 2.85
C LEU A 63 -8.84 1.41 2.14
N ALA A 64 -7.51 1.34 2.04
CA ALA A 64 -6.71 2.35 1.33
C ALA A 64 -7.05 2.41 -0.17
N ALA A 65 -7.29 1.26 -0.81
CA ALA A 65 -7.66 1.17 -2.22
C ALA A 65 -9.03 1.78 -2.49
N VAL A 66 -10.02 1.56 -1.61
CA VAL A 66 -11.34 2.20 -1.71
C VAL A 66 -11.21 3.73 -1.64
N ALA A 67 -10.45 4.24 -0.66
CA ALA A 67 -10.22 5.68 -0.52
C ALA A 67 -9.45 6.28 -1.72
N GLY A 68 -8.45 5.56 -2.22
CA GLY A 68 -7.67 5.99 -3.39
C GLY A 68 -8.51 5.98 -4.67
N LEU A 69 -9.38 4.98 -4.85
CA LEU A 69 -10.28 4.91 -5.99
C LEU A 69 -11.31 6.05 -5.98
N THR A 70 -11.82 6.42 -4.81
CA THR A 70 -12.72 7.58 -4.70
C THR A 70 -12.02 8.89 -5.07
N ASP A 71 -10.73 9.04 -4.75
CA ASP A 71 -9.94 10.21 -5.14
C ASP A 71 -9.69 10.24 -6.65
N VAL A 72 -9.26 9.12 -7.24
CA VAL A 72 -9.04 9.02 -8.69
C VAL A 72 -10.34 9.24 -9.46
N LEU A 73 -11.46 8.66 -9.05
CA LEU A 73 -12.73 8.84 -9.78
C LEU A 73 -13.34 10.23 -9.58
N GLY A 74 -13.08 10.87 -8.44
CA GLY A 74 -13.60 12.19 -8.09
C GLY A 74 -12.89 13.36 -8.78
N ASP A 75 -11.63 13.19 -9.20
CA ASP A 75 -10.83 14.27 -9.77
C ASP A 75 -10.15 13.88 -11.10
N ASN A 76 -10.57 14.51 -12.19
CA ASN A 76 -10.02 14.30 -13.53
C ASN A 76 -8.53 14.70 -13.65
N GLN A 77 -8.03 15.61 -12.81
CA GLN A 77 -6.62 15.97 -12.80
C GLN A 77 -5.76 14.81 -12.30
N ILE A 78 -6.21 14.11 -11.26
CA ILE A 78 -5.53 12.91 -10.73
C ILE A 78 -5.54 11.78 -11.77
N ARG A 79 -6.66 11.59 -12.49
CA ARG A 79 -6.79 10.55 -13.54
C ARG A 79 -5.83 10.73 -14.72
N ASN A 80 -5.43 11.97 -15.01
CA ASN A 80 -4.55 12.27 -16.12
C ASN A 80 -3.06 12.13 -15.76
N LEU A 81 -2.74 11.85 -14.50
CA LEU A 81 -1.36 11.60 -14.06
C LEU A 81 -0.97 10.15 -14.34
N GLN A 82 0.06 9.95 -15.16
CA GLN A 82 0.63 8.62 -15.39
C GLN A 82 1.13 7.97 -14.08
N ASP A 83 1.67 8.78 -13.17
CA ASP A 83 2.14 8.32 -11.86
C ASP A 83 1.00 7.77 -10.99
N ALA A 84 -0.23 8.27 -11.13
CA ALA A 84 -1.40 7.75 -10.42
C ALA A 84 -1.73 6.32 -10.87
N TRP A 85 -1.66 6.04 -12.17
CA TRP A 85 -1.90 4.69 -12.70
C TRP A 85 -0.76 3.72 -12.39
N LEU A 86 0.50 4.17 -12.44
CA LEU A 86 1.65 3.36 -12.03
C LEU A 86 1.58 3.01 -10.53
N HIS A 87 1.23 3.99 -9.69
CA HIS A 87 1.03 3.78 -8.27
C HIS A 87 -0.13 2.82 -8.00
N ALA A 88 -1.31 3.07 -8.57
CA ALA A 88 -2.50 2.24 -8.36
C ALA A 88 -2.28 0.80 -8.87
N GLY A 89 -1.79 0.65 -10.11
CA GLY A 89 -1.52 -0.66 -10.71
C GLY A 89 -0.48 -1.47 -9.94
N GLY A 90 0.60 -0.83 -9.49
CA GLY A 90 1.61 -1.49 -8.66
C GLY A 90 1.06 -1.93 -7.29
N ASN A 91 0.19 -1.13 -6.66
CA ASN A 91 -0.43 -1.52 -5.39
C ASN A 91 -1.46 -2.64 -5.56
N VAL A 92 -2.19 -2.70 -6.68
CA VAL A 92 -3.04 -3.85 -7.01
C VAL A 92 -2.19 -5.11 -7.12
N LEU A 93 -1.04 -5.04 -7.79
CA LEU A 93 -0.11 -6.16 -7.88
C LEU A 93 0.41 -6.60 -6.51
N VAL A 94 0.77 -5.66 -5.62
CA VAL A 94 1.13 -5.97 -4.22
C VAL A 94 0.02 -6.73 -3.51
N VAL A 95 -1.22 -6.27 -3.60
CA VAL A 95 -2.37 -6.92 -2.95
C VAL A 95 -2.58 -8.34 -3.48
N LEU A 96 -2.51 -8.55 -4.80
CA LEU A 96 -2.67 -9.87 -5.38
C LEU A 96 -1.56 -10.84 -4.94
N ILE A 97 -0.30 -10.39 -4.93
CA ILE A 97 0.83 -11.20 -4.47
C ILE A 97 0.66 -11.56 -2.98
N GLN A 98 0.32 -10.58 -2.14
CA GLN A 98 0.18 -10.81 -0.71
C GLN A 98 -1.07 -11.62 -0.36
N LEU A 99 -2.13 -11.54 -1.17
CA LEU A 99 -3.30 -12.40 -1.01
C LEU A 99 -2.94 -13.85 -1.28
N TYR A 100 -2.19 -14.12 -2.35
CA TYR A 100 -1.66 -15.45 -2.61
C TYR A 100 -0.71 -15.93 -1.51
N ASN A 101 0.21 -15.07 -1.05
CA ASN A 101 1.15 -15.39 0.03
C ASN A 101 0.42 -15.74 1.34
N TRP A 102 -0.61 -14.96 1.70
CA TRP A 102 -1.47 -15.21 2.85
C TRP A 102 -2.22 -16.54 2.72
N TYR A 103 -2.87 -16.75 1.57
CA TYR A 103 -3.62 -17.97 1.30
C TYR A 103 -2.73 -19.22 1.33
N SER A 104 -1.55 -19.15 0.72
CA SER A 104 -0.58 -20.24 0.70
C SER A 104 -0.15 -20.63 2.13
N ARG A 105 0.12 -19.65 2.99
CA ARG A 105 0.45 -19.90 4.40
C ARG A 105 -0.73 -20.42 5.21
N TYR A 106 -1.94 -19.95 4.92
CA TYR A 106 -3.15 -20.49 5.54
C TYR A 106 -3.37 -21.96 5.18
N ALA A 107 -3.12 -22.33 3.92
CA ALA A 107 -3.35 -23.69 3.41
C ALA A 107 -2.22 -24.68 3.74
N HIS A 108 -0.97 -24.22 3.75
CA HIS A 108 0.22 -25.08 3.82
C HIS A 108 1.15 -24.79 5.00
N GLY A 109 0.83 -23.81 5.85
CA GLY A 109 1.59 -23.51 7.05
C GLY A 109 3.01 -23.03 6.78
N ASP A 110 3.97 -23.60 7.50
CA ASP A 110 5.40 -23.28 7.46
C ASP A 110 6.04 -23.60 6.09
N ALA A 111 5.59 -24.66 5.43
CA ALA A 111 6.08 -25.06 4.11
C ALA A 111 5.83 -24.00 3.01
N ALA A 112 4.87 -23.10 3.21
CA ALA A 112 4.61 -22.00 2.27
C ALA A 112 5.65 -20.87 2.36
N VAL A 113 6.37 -20.75 3.48
CA VAL A 113 7.23 -19.58 3.74
C VAL A 113 8.53 -19.68 2.96
N ILE A 114 9.19 -20.83 2.95
CA ILE A 114 10.49 -21.02 2.28
C ILE A 114 10.38 -22.05 1.16
N PRO A 115 10.91 -21.76 -0.05
CA PRO A 115 11.55 -20.51 -0.47
C PRO A 115 10.55 -19.46 -1.01
N VAL A 116 9.33 -19.88 -1.35
CA VAL A 116 8.40 -19.08 -2.17
C VAL A 116 7.86 -17.88 -1.41
N GLY A 117 7.32 -18.06 -0.21
CA GLY A 117 6.74 -16.97 0.59
C GLY A 117 7.72 -15.82 0.88
N LEU A 118 8.98 -16.14 1.17
CA LEU A 118 10.07 -15.17 1.38
C LEU A 118 10.42 -14.42 0.08
N ALA A 119 10.46 -15.12 -1.06
CA ALA A 119 10.71 -14.47 -2.35
C ALA A 119 9.56 -13.50 -2.72
N LEU A 120 8.31 -13.90 -2.45
CA LEU A 120 7.14 -13.05 -2.67
C LEU A 120 7.13 -11.82 -1.74
N SER A 121 7.47 -12.00 -0.46
CA SER A 121 7.53 -10.86 0.48
C SER A 121 8.65 -9.88 0.12
N LEU A 122 9.81 -10.37 -0.31
CA LEU A 122 10.88 -9.52 -0.87
C LEU A 122 10.42 -8.75 -2.11
N LEU A 123 9.80 -9.45 -3.07
CA LEU A 123 9.28 -8.83 -4.29
C LEU A 123 8.28 -7.71 -3.96
N VAL A 124 7.39 -7.93 -3.00
CA VAL A 124 6.43 -6.93 -2.54
C VAL A 124 7.13 -5.72 -1.94
N VAL A 125 8.16 -5.90 -1.11
CA VAL A 125 8.94 -4.78 -0.56
C VAL A 125 9.55 -3.93 -1.68
N LEU A 126 10.10 -4.57 -2.72
CA LEU A 126 10.65 -3.85 -3.89
C LEU A 126 9.59 -3.08 -4.67
N ILE A 127 8.41 -3.67 -4.88
CA ILE A 127 7.29 -2.99 -5.53
C ILE A 127 6.82 -1.81 -4.68
N LEU A 128 6.70 -1.97 -3.35
CA LEU A 128 6.29 -0.91 -2.44
C LEU A 128 7.27 0.28 -2.43
N LEU A 129 8.57 0.04 -2.56
CA LEU A 129 9.54 1.11 -2.71
C LEU A 129 9.31 1.91 -3.99
N PHE A 130 9.05 1.22 -5.10
CA PHE A 130 8.76 1.85 -6.39
C PHE A 130 7.41 2.60 -6.37
N THR A 131 6.34 1.98 -5.90
CA THR A 131 5.01 2.61 -5.85
C THR A 131 4.97 3.74 -4.83
N GLY A 132 5.68 3.61 -3.72
CA GLY A 132 5.87 4.68 -2.73
C GLY A 132 6.54 5.91 -3.33
N TRP A 133 7.60 5.72 -4.14
CA TRP A 133 8.24 6.80 -4.89
C TRP A 133 7.24 7.53 -5.81
N LYS A 134 6.44 6.77 -6.56
CA LYS A 134 5.39 7.34 -7.42
C LYS A 134 4.28 8.05 -6.65
N GLY A 135 3.95 7.55 -5.46
CA GLY A 135 3.07 8.22 -4.50
C GLY A 135 3.60 9.60 -4.09
N TRP A 136 4.87 9.68 -3.72
CA TRP A 136 5.52 10.94 -3.38
C TRP A 136 5.61 11.90 -4.56
N GLU A 137 5.84 11.40 -5.77
CA GLU A 137 5.87 12.24 -6.97
C GLU A 137 4.53 12.97 -7.17
N MET A 138 3.41 12.29 -6.95
CA MET A 138 2.07 12.92 -6.98
C MET A 138 1.87 14.00 -5.92
N VAL A 139 2.34 13.76 -4.69
CA VAL A 139 2.18 14.73 -3.59
C VAL A 139 3.07 15.95 -3.80
N TYR A 140 4.35 15.75 -4.10
CA TYR A 140 5.33 16.85 -4.14
C TYR A 140 5.42 17.58 -5.47
N ARG A 141 5.19 16.90 -6.62
CA ARG A 141 5.23 17.56 -7.93
C ARG A 141 3.86 18.02 -8.40
N HIS A 142 2.82 17.24 -8.10
CA HIS A 142 1.46 17.49 -8.57
C HIS A 142 0.51 18.02 -7.50
N HIS A 143 1.01 18.24 -6.26
CA HIS A 143 0.25 18.83 -5.15
C HIS A 143 -1.06 18.09 -4.83
N VAL A 144 -1.13 16.79 -5.14
CA VAL A 144 -2.30 15.97 -4.86
C VAL A 144 -2.50 15.86 -3.34
N GLY A 145 -3.65 16.30 -2.85
CA GLY A 145 -3.99 16.25 -1.43
C GLY A 145 -3.44 17.39 -0.58
N VAL A 146 -2.88 18.44 -1.20
CA VAL A 146 -2.51 19.70 -0.52
C VAL A 146 -3.72 20.64 -0.50
N ALA A 147 -4.07 21.18 0.67
CA ALA A 147 -5.15 22.16 0.77
C ALA A 147 -4.71 23.52 0.19
N ASP A 148 -5.58 24.18 -0.60
CA ASP A 148 -5.26 25.53 -1.11
C ASP A 148 -5.06 26.51 0.04
N SER A 149 -4.04 27.36 -0.08
CA SER A 149 -3.81 28.43 0.87
C SER A 149 -4.99 29.42 0.85
N PRO A 150 -5.39 30.01 2.00
CA PRO A 150 -6.48 30.99 2.03
C PRO A 150 -6.29 32.20 1.11
N ASP A 151 -5.05 32.51 0.74
CA ASP A 151 -4.69 33.65 -0.11
C ASP A 151 -4.94 33.40 -1.61
N GLU A 152 -5.02 32.15 -2.07
CA GLU A 152 -5.33 31.79 -3.47
C GLU A 152 -6.84 31.84 -3.80
N ARG A 153 -7.69 32.12 -2.81
CA ARG A 153 -9.16 32.25 -2.98
C ARG A 153 -9.65 33.68 -3.26
N ARG A 154 -8.75 34.67 -3.37
CA ARG A 154 -9.09 36.07 -3.65
C ARG A 154 -8.92 36.46 -5.12
#